data_AF-A0A538I3E0-F1
#
_entry.id   AF-A0A538I3E0-F1
#
_cell.length_a   1.000
_cell.length_b   1.000
_cell.length_c   1.000
_cell.angle_alpha   90.00
_cell.angle_beta   90.00
_cell.angle_gamma   90.00
#
_symmetry.space_group_name_H-M   'P 1'
#
loop_
_entity.id
_entity.type
_entity.pdbx_description
1 polymer ?
#
loop_
_entity_poly.entity_id
_entity_poly.type
_entity_poly.pdbx_seq_one_letter_code
_entity_poly.pdbx_strand_id
1 'polypeptide(L)'
;MRRRWRDLWVLGAAAVGFGAAIAAVAAAAGGTAAAGSSSDRFIAGAHLPPLLTLPGEQVTLRYAIVCSPADPAHDPVGTPCDGGGDVYARAGHSGPYRRFALVRGGDTRDGRDFVELPAAIAASPDGFSYYATLRDNATGETTTLPAAGAAAPQNSYPIADATTVDLGPHRFGATRAPDARVVRAAWGAGAAEAGLSGGPGDARVGPASFDVAPDGTVTLLDELNRRIVRWRHGVPSALPLDVATAIDDMAVGPDGSIYVADGTRQAGTTPMLRTFAPDGRLVSAQHLPERTWTQLRVGPDGPVVQEHPSEQWMPRAGASDGRAGRPLADGSRLIVLRTGDDEVRVARVVNGREHDSWRVRSDTPLGEVQLADMTGNRLVLVVKAYVETNDEFEVLVLDRGGLVRRFSVPSAAWAETAPLARFRLVGTSLYQLGSDSTGVFVDRYDLGGVS
;
A
#
# COMPACT_ATOMS: atom_id res chain seq x y z
N MET A 1 14.09 -48.12 -19.40
CA MET A 1 13.45 -48.21 -18.06
C MET A 1 13.83 -46.98 -17.25
N ARG A 2 13.03 -45.91 -17.36
CA ARG A 2 13.16 -44.65 -16.63
C ARG A 2 11.73 -44.22 -16.31
N ARG A 3 11.34 -44.23 -15.04
CA ARG A 3 10.18 -43.50 -14.51
C ARG A 3 10.14 -43.64 -12.99
N ARG A 4 9.61 -42.58 -12.37
CA ARG A 4 9.31 -42.35 -10.95
C ARG A 4 10.44 -41.68 -10.17
N TRP A 5 10.18 -40.41 -9.88
CA TRP A 5 10.44 -39.63 -8.65
C TRP A 5 10.33 -38.15 -9.04
N ARG A 6 9.07 -37.75 -9.22
CA ARG A 6 8.57 -36.37 -9.37
C ARG A 6 7.11 -36.51 -8.96
N ASP A 7 6.81 -36.16 -7.71
CA ASP A 7 5.47 -35.88 -7.16
C ASP A 7 5.65 -35.67 -5.66
N LEU A 8 6.08 -34.46 -5.28
CA LEU A 8 5.98 -33.80 -3.98
C LEU A 8 6.76 -32.48 -4.13
N TRP A 9 6.19 -31.38 -3.64
CA TRP A 9 6.64 -29.97 -3.79
C TRP A 9 6.07 -29.20 -4.99
N VAL A 10 4.75 -29.01 -5.00
CA VAL A 10 4.11 -27.74 -5.39
C VAL A 10 2.96 -27.49 -4.42
N LEU A 11 3.27 -26.88 -3.28
CA LEU A 11 2.30 -26.28 -2.36
C LEU A 11 2.87 -24.93 -1.96
N GLY A 12 2.13 -23.84 -2.23
CA GLY A 12 2.40 -22.54 -1.64
C GLY A 12 2.73 -21.40 -2.60
N ALA A 13 1.87 -21.13 -3.58
CA ALA A 13 1.71 -19.79 -4.18
C ALA A 13 0.35 -19.68 -4.90
N ALA A 14 -0.71 -20.19 -4.26
CA ALA A 14 -2.07 -20.08 -4.78
C ALA A 14 -2.78 -18.91 -4.09
N ALA A 15 -3.27 -17.96 -4.88
CA ALA A 15 -4.35 -17.03 -4.55
C ALA A 15 -4.30 -16.39 -3.15
N VAL A 16 -3.30 -15.54 -2.90
CA VAL A 16 -3.39 -14.49 -1.87
C VAL A 16 -4.12 -13.29 -2.48
N GLY A 17 -5.41 -13.48 -2.79
CA GLY A 17 -6.32 -12.36 -2.97
C GLY A 17 -6.74 -11.88 -1.58
N PHE A 18 -6.08 -10.84 -1.08
CA PHE A 18 -6.34 -10.05 0.15
C PHE A 18 -6.49 -10.78 1.51
N GLY A 19 -7.08 -11.97 1.59
CA GLY A 19 -7.27 -12.73 2.81
C GLY A 19 -5.97 -13.19 3.48
N ALA A 20 -4.88 -13.39 2.73
CA ALA A 20 -3.59 -13.77 3.34
C ALA A 20 -2.76 -12.57 3.82
N ALA A 21 -3.13 -11.32 3.50
CA ALA A 21 -2.54 -10.16 4.19
C ALA A 21 -3.02 -10.12 5.65
N ILE A 22 -4.31 -10.44 5.90
CA ILE A 22 -4.86 -10.54 7.27
C ILE A 22 -4.21 -11.72 8.03
N ALA A 23 -3.99 -12.87 7.37
CA ALA A 23 -3.34 -14.02 8.01
C ALA A 23 -1.82 -13.83 8.22
N ALA A 24 -1.12 -13.12 7.33
CA ALA A 24 0.31 -12.85 7.46
C ALA A 24 0.61 -11.89 8.61
N VAL A 25 -0.25 -10.91 8.88
CA VAL A 25 -0.12 -10.01 10.06
C VAL A 25 -0.29 -10.79 11.37
N ALA A 26 -1.14 -11.81 11.41
CA ALA A 26 -1.27 -12.68 12.58
C ALA A 26 -0.10 -13.69 12.72
N ALA A 27 0.45 -14.19 11.60
CA ALA A 27 1.53 -15.17 11.61
C ALA A 27 2.92 -14.56 11.88
N ALA A 28 3.19 -13.31 11.48
CA ALA A 28 4.44 -12.61 11.76
C ALA A 28 4.61 -12.23 13.25
N ALA A 29 3.54 -12.22 14.03
CA ALA A 29 3.57 -11.94 15.48
C ALA A 29 4.07 -13.10 16.35
N GLY A 30 4.34 -14.29 15.78
CA GLY A 30 4.72 -15.50 16.52
C GLY A 30 6.22 -15.66 16.85
N GLY A 31 7.08 -14.72 16.44
CA GLY A 31 8.54 -14.83 16.60
C GLY A 31 9.09 -14.19 17.88
N THR A 32 9.31 -15.02 18.92
CA THR A 32 10.08 -14.75 20.16
C THR A 32 9.63 -13.55 21.02
N ALA A 33 8.77 -13.84 22.01
CA ALA A 33 8.32 -12.88 23.03
C ALA A 33 9.44 -12.56 24.05
N ALA A 34 9.78 -11.27 24.18
CA ALA A 34 10.38 -10.72 25.38
C ALA A 34 9.27 -10.12 26.25
N ALA A 35 9.17 -10.57 27.51
CA ALA A 35 8.13 -10.15 28.45
C ALA A 35 8.34 -8.68 28.87
N GLY A 36 7.45 -7.79 28.43
CA GLY A 36 7.37 -6.41 28.86
C GLY A 36 5.91 -5.94 28.83
N SER A 37 5.41 -5.48 29.98
CA SER A 37 4.01 -5.15 30.22
C SER A 37 3.56 -3.87 29.51
N SER A 38 2.95 -4.01 28.34
CA SER A 38 1.87 -3.14 27.86
C SER A 38 0.60 -3.98 27.85
N SER A 39 -0.57 -3.42 28.18
CA SER A 39 -1.84 -4.18 28.23
C SER A 39 -1.98 -5.14 27.05
N ASP A 40 -1.87 -6.45 27.31
CA ASP A 40 -1.86 -7.54 26.32
C ASP A 40 -3.18 -7.66 25.53
N ARG A 41 -4.18 -6.86 25.90
CA ARG A 41 -5.47 -6.81 25.25
C ARG A 41 -5.53 -5.64 24.28
N PHE A 42 -5.81 -5.96 23.02
CA PHE A 42 -6.11 -4.99 21.99
C PHE A 42 -7.28 -5.46 21.15
N ILE A 43 -7.99 -4.49 20.61
CA ILE A 43 -8.90 -4.65 19.48
C ILE A 43 -8.29 -3.98 18.26
N ALA A 44 -8.30 -4.68 17.13
CA ALA A 44 -7.96 -4.17 15.82
C ALA A 44 -9.13 -4.43 14.86
N GLY A 45 -9.33 -3.52 13.91
CA GLY A 45 -10.24 -3.76 12.79
C GLY A 45 -9.47 -3.69 11.48
N ALA A 46 -9.92 -4.41 10.47
CA ALA A 46 -9.53 -4.19 9.08
C ALA A 46 -10.78 -3.80 8.27
N HIS A 47 -10.59 -2.92 7.29
CA HIS A 47 -11.67 -2.35 6.50
C HIS A 47 -11.13 -1.94 5.13
N LEU A 48 -11.86 -2.23 4.06
CA LEU A 48 -11.55 -1.70 2.72
C LEU A 48 -12.53 -0.58 2.42
N PRO A 49 -12.10 0.69 2.49
CA PRO A 49 -13.01 1.82 2.30
C PRO A 49 -13.46 1.91 0.83
N PRO A 50 -14.77 2.09 0.55
CA PRO A 50 -15.26 2.36 -0.80
C PRO A 50 -14.96 3.82 -1.17
N LEU A 51 -13.69 4.15 -1.40
CA LEU A 51 -13.22 5.52 -1.64
C LEU A 51 -13.83 6.16 -2.89
N LEU A 52 -14.24 5.35 -3.88
CA LEU A 52 -14.82 5.75 -5.15
C LEU A 52 -16.07 4.92 -5.46
N THR A 53 -17.20 5.57 -5.73
CA THR A 53 -18.49 4.90 -5.98
C THR A 53 -19.08 5.25 -7.33
N LEU A 54 -19.77 4.30 -7.95
CA LEU A 54 -20.53 4.50 -9.19
C LEU A 54 -21.97 4.93 -8.86
N PRO A 55 -22.64 5.68 -9.77
CA PRO A 55 -24.05 5.99 -9.63
C PRO A 55 -24.90 4.72 -9.45
N GLY A 56 -25.71 4.70 -8.40
CA GLY A 56 -26.60 3.57 -8.08
C GLY A 56 -25.93 2.35 -7.43
N GLU A 57 -24.62 2.41 -7.18
CA GLU A 57 -23.91 1.34 -6.49
C GLU A 57 -24.39 1.20 -5.04
N GLN A 58 -24.75 -0.02 -4.62
CA GLN A 58 -25.05 -0.31 -3.23
C GLN A 58 -23.75 -0.33 -2.43
N VAL A 59 -23.70 0.43 -1.34
CA VAL A 59 -22.53 0.51 -0.48
C VAL A 59 -22.74 -0.30 0.79
N THR A 60 -21.88 -1.30 0.98
CA THR A 60 -21.77 -2.07 2.23
C THR A 60 -20.42 -1.81 2.85
N LEU A 61 -20.40 -1.27 4.07
CA LEU A 61 -19.17 -1.07 4.83
C LEU A 61 -18.93 -2.32 5.68
N ARG A 62 -17.87 -3.07 5.37
CA ARG A 62 -17.50 -4.30 6.06
C ARG A 62 -16.27 -4.11 6.93
N TYR A 63 -16.25 -4.77 8.08
CA TYR A 63 -15.16 -4.76 9.04
C TYR A 63 -14.81 -6.18 9.44
N ALA A 64 -13.51 -6.48 9.46
CA ALA A 64 -12.97 -7.66 10.12
C ALA A 64 -12.42 -7.23 11.48
N ILE A 65 -13.08 -7.66 12.56
CA ILE A 65 -12.68 -7.30 13.93
C ILE A 65 -11.85 -8.44 14.51
N VAL A 66 -10.67 -8.09 15.04
CA VAL A 66 -9.74 -9.01 15.70
C VAL A 66 -9.53 -8.54 17.13
N CYS A 67 -9.67 -9.47 18.07
CA CYS A 67 -9.46 -9.25 19.50
C CYS A 67 -8.22 -10.05 19.94
N SER A 68 -7.43 -9.52 20.88
CA SER A 68 -6.45 -10.35 21.60
C SER A 68 -7.15 -11.47 22.37
N PRO A 69 -6.58 -12.69 22.43
CA PRO A 69 -7.04 -13.69 23.38
C PRO A 69 -6.90 -13.15 24.81
N ALA A 70 -7.89 -13.44 25.66
CA ALA A 70 -7.92 -12.96 27.04
C ALA A 70 -6.75 -13.49 27.89
N ASP A 71 -6.23 -14.67 27.52
CA ASP A 71 -5.05 -15.34 28.05
C ASP A 71 -4.39 -16.17 26.92
N PRO A 72 -3.28 -15.70 26.32
CA PRO A 72 -2.61 -16.42 25.23
C PRO A 72 -2.07 -17.80 25.65
N ALA A 73 -1.80 -18.01 26.94
CA ALA A 73 -1.26 -19.27 27.44
C ALA A 73 -2.33 -20.36 27.55
N HIS A 74 -3.58 -19.97 27.80
CA HIS A 74 -4.71 -20.89 27.98
C HIS A 74 -5.64 -20.96 26.77
N ASP A 75 -5.56 -19.99 25.86
CA ASP A 75 -6.34 -19.94 24.63
C ASP A 75 -5.45 -19.61 23.41
N PRO A 76 -4.56 -20.55 23.03
CA PRO A 76 -3.60 -20.32 21.94
C PRO A 76 -4.27 -20.26 20.56
N VAL A 77 -5.49 -20.77 20.43
CA VAL A 77 -6.29 -20.70 19.19
C VAL A 77 -7.05 -19.38 19.11
N GLY A 78 -7.31 -18.75 20.26
CA GLY A 78 -8.10 -17.55 20.38
C GLY A 78 -9.59 -17.85 20.23
N THR A 79 -10.34 -17.65 21.30
CA THR A 79 -11.80 -17.61 21.27
C THR A 79 -12.18 -16.60 20.18
N PRO A 80 -13.07 -16.96 19.23
CA PRO A 80 -13.46 -16.06 18.17
C PRO A 80 -13.92 -14.72 18.75
N CYS A 81 -13.32 -13.63 18.29
CA CYS A 81 -13.64 -12.28 18.72
C CYS A 81 -15.17 -12.04 18.70
N ASP A 82 -15.72 -11.65 19.86
CA ASP A 82 -17.10 -11.18 19.97
C ASP A 82 -17.15 -9.69 19.58
N GLY A 83 -16.78 -9.42 18.32
CA GLY A 83 -16.76 -8.09 17.75
C GLY A 83 -18.15 -7.50 17.58
N GLY A 84 -18.25 -6.19 17.77
CA GLY A 84 -19.41 -5.38 17.43
C GLY A 84 -19.00 -3.92 17.23
N GLY A 85 -19.99 -3.03 17.13
CA GLY A 85 -19.71 -1.60 17.02
C GLY A 85 -20.77 -0.83 16.27
N ASP A 86 -20.42 0.40 15.95
CA ASP A 86 -21.28 1.36 15.30
C ASP A 86 -20.54 2.07 14.17
N VAL A 87 -21.24 2.28 13.06
CA VAL A 87 -20.80 3.15 11.97
C VAL A 87 -21.56 4.46 12.06
N TYR A 88 -20.83 5.55 11.90
CA TYR A 88 -21.33 6.91 11.86
C TYR A 88 -21.16 7.43 10.45
N ALA A 89 -22.25 7.61 9.70
CA ALA A 89 -22.20 8.02 8.29
C ALA A 89 -23.14 9.20 8.01
N ARG A 90 -22.78 10.03 7.02
CA ARG A 90 -23.59 11.16 6.55
C ARG A 90 -23.44 11.35 5.05
N ALA A 91 -24.48 11.89 4.40
CA ALA A 91 -24.40 12.37 3.03
C ALA A 91 -23.47 13.59 2.95
N GLY A 92 -22.64 13.65 1.92
CA GLY A 92 -21.63 14.68 1.71
C GLY A 92 -20.57 14.73 2.82
N HIS A 93 -19.97 15.92 3.00
CA HIS A 93 -18.85 16.15 3.91
C HIS A 93 -19.15 17.13 5.04
N SER A 94 -20.43 17.43 5.31
CA SER A 94 -20.84 18.34 6.37
C SER A 94 -22.12 17.88 7.06
N GLY A 95 -22.43 18.47 8.22
CA GLY A 95 -23.62 18.13 9.02
C GLY A 95 -23.42 16.94 9.97
N PRO A 96 -24.48 16.55 10.70
CA PRO A 96 -24.39 15.52 11.72
C PRO A 96 -24.24 14.12 11.13
N TYR A 97 -23.47 13.27 11.81
CA TYR A 97 -23.42 11.84 11.50
C TYR A 97 -24.68 11.12 12.00
N ARG A 98 -25.14 10.15 11.21
CA ARG A 98 -26.17 9.19 11.61
C ARG A 98 -25.50 7.91 12.06
N ARG A 99 -25.96 7.35 13.17
CA ARG A 99 -25.46 6.11 13.75
C ARG A 99 -26.16 4.91 13.13
N PHE A 100 -25.40 3.87 12.82
CA PHE A 100 -25.85 2.58 12.33
C PHE A 100 -25.14 1.47 13.10
N ALA A 101 -25.89 0.55 13.70
CA ALA A 101 -25.29 -0.59 14.39
C ALA A 101 -24.71 -1.58 13.36
N LEU A 102 -23.53 -2.12 13.65
CA LEU A 102 -22.97 -3.22 12.85
C LEU A 102 -23.82 -4.47 13.04
N VAL A 103 -24.02 -5.20 11.95
CA VAL A 103 -24.69 -6.50 11.92
C VAL A 103 -23.65 -7.57 11.62
N ARG A 104 -23.70 -8.68 12.36
CA ARG A 104 -22.83 -9.83 12.15
C ARG A 104 -23.42 -10.76 11.10
N GLY A 105 -22.69 -10.97 10.01
CA GLY A 105 -23.00 -11.92 8.93
C GLY A 105 -22.35 -13.28 9.11
N GLY A 106 -22.79 -14.24 8.29
CA GLY A 106 -22.20 -15.58 8.24
C GLY A 106 -20.94 -15.68 7.36
N ASP A 107 -20.71 -14.72 6.48
CA ASP A 107 -19.52 -14.67 5.62
C ASP A 107 -18.32 -14.11 6.39
N THR A 108 -17.17 -14.75 6.22
CA THR A 108 -15.94 -14.44 6.95
C THR A 108 -14.82 -13.92 6.05
N ARG A 109 -14.95 -14.01 4.72
CA ARG A 109 -13.88 -13.60 3.79
C ARG A 109 -13.66 -12.10 3.77
N ASP A 110 -14.73 -11.32 3.71
CA ASP A 110 -14.67 -9.86 3.50
C ASP A 110 -14.94 -9.05 4.77
N GLY A 111 -14.95 -9.70 5.94
CA GLY A 111 -15.35 -9.13 7.21
C GLY A 111 -16.74 -9.59 7.63
N ARG A 112 -16.84 -10.00 8.90
CA ARG A 112 -18.06 -10.55 9.50
C ARG A 112 -19.05 -9.47 9.92
N ASP A 113 -18.58 -8.27 10.22
CA ASP A 113 -19.41 -7.19 10.74
C ASP A 113 -19.63 -6.15 9.66
N PHE A 114 -20.87 -5.79 9.37
CA PHE A 114 -21.18 -4.90 8.26
C PHE A 114 -22.38 -4.00 8.51
N VAL A 115 -22.47 -2.94 7.71
CA VAL A 115 -23.67 -2.11 7.57
C VAL A 115 -23.93 -1.84 6.09
N GLU A 116 -25.20 -1.96 5.68
CA GLU A 116 -25.65 -1.45 4.40
C GLU A 116 -26.03 0.02 4.56
N LEU A 117 -25.37 0.90 3.80
CA LEU A 117 -25.69 2.32 3.87
C LEU A 117 -27.02 2.61 3.15
N PRO A 118 -27.91 3.44 3.72
CA PRO A 118 -29.10 3.89 3.02
C PRO A 118 -28.75 4.59 1.71
N ALA A 119 -29.54 4.36 0.65
CA ALA A 119 -29.34 5.00 -0.65
C ALA A 119 -29.25 6.53 -0.57
N ALA A 120 -29.99 7.17 0.34
CA ALA A 120 -29.94 8.61 0.57
C ALA A 120 -28.57 9.14 1.07
N ILE A 121 -27.72 8.27 1.61
CA ILE A 121 -26.33 8.58 1.96
C ILE A 121 -25.40 8.14 0.83
N ALA A 122 -25.50 6.88 0.41
CA ALA A 122 -24.59 6.28 -0.56
C ALA A 122 -24.65 6.93 -1.95
N ALA A 123 -25.84 7.36 -2.40
CA ALA A 123 -26.05 7.99 -3.71
C ALA A 123 -26.02 9.52 -3.67
N SER A 124 -25.47 10.12 -2.59
CA SER A 124 -25.33 11.57 -2.50
C SER A 124 -24.39 12.11 -3.60
N PRO A 125 -24.75 13.19 -4.30
CA PRO A 125 -23.94 13.75 -5.38
C PRO A 125 -22.60 14.33 -4.90
N ASP A 126 -22.52 14.74 -3.64
CA ASP A 126 -21.27 15.18 -2.99
C ASP A 126 -20.55 14.01 -2.30
N GLY A 127 -20.90 12.75 -2.60
CA GLY A 127 -20.38 11.58 -1.92
C GLY A 127 -20.88 11.44 -0.49
N PHE A 128 -20.12 10.74 0.36
CA PHE A 128 -20.46 10.57 1.78
C PHE A 128 -19.21 10.50 2.64
N SER A 129 -19.39 10.77 3.94
CA SER A 129 -18.34 10.62 4.94
C SER A 129 -18.75 9.64 6.02
N TYR A 130 -17.80 8.88 6.56
CA TYR A 130 -18.08 7.97 7.66
C TYR A 130 -16.85 7.67 8.53
N TYR A 131 -17.09 7.16 9.72
CA TYR A 131 -16.11 6.49 10.56
C TYR A 131 -16.81 5.39 11.37
N ALA A 132 -16.06 4.50 11.99
CA ALA A 132 -16.61 3.44 12.84
C ALA A 132 -15.96 3.44 14.22
N THR A 133 -16.74 3.07 15.23
CA THR A 133 -16.22 2.68 16.55
C THR A 133 -16.48 1.19 16.72
N LEU A 134 -15.41 0.42 16.69
CA LEU A 134 -15.42 -1.03 16.87
C LEU A 134 -15.24 -1.36 18.36
N ARG A 135 -15.82 -2.47 18.79
CA ARG A 135 -15.86 -2.89 20.19
C ARG A 135 -15.66 -4.40 20.30
N ASP A 136 -14.90 -4.82 21.30
CA ASP A 136 -14.94 -6.19 21.80
C ASP A 136 -16.06 -6.26 22.86
N ASN A 137 -17.13 -6.98 22.57
CA ASN A 137 -18.29 -7.06 23.46
C ASN A 137 -17.98 -7.81 24.76
N ALA A 138 -16.96 -8.67 24.78
CA ALA A 138 -16.58 -9.44 25.96
C ALA A 138 -15.80 -8.59 26.97
N THR A 139 -14.92 -7.70 26.49
CA THR A 139 -14.04 -6.87 27.34
C THR A 139 -14.50 -5.43 27.47
N GLY A 140 -15.30 -4.94 26.51
CA GLY A 140 -15.69 -3.54 26.40
C GLY A 140 -14.62 -2.63 25.76
N GLU A 141 -13.47 -3.17 25.36
CA GLU A 141 -12.43 -2.41 24.65
C GLU A 141 -12.95 -1.86 23.32
N THR A 142 -12.47 -0.69 22.91
CA THR A 142 -12.90 -0.03 21.68
C THR A 142 -11.73 0.50 20.87
N THR A 143 -11.93 0.58 19.55
CA THR A 143 -11.04 1.28 18.63
C THR A 143 -11.87 2.05 17.61
N THR A 144 -11.31 3.12 17.03
CA THR A 144 -11.98 3.96 16.02
C THR A 144 -11.25 3.86 14.70
N LEU A 145 -11.99 3.72 13.60
CA LEU A 145 -11.46 3.66 12.24
C LEU A 145 -12.13 4.71 11.35
N PRO A 146 -11.38 5.66 10.76
CA PRO A 146 -9.95 5.94 10.99
C PRO A 146 -9.68 6.39 12.43
N ALA A 147 -8.41 6.40 12.85
CA ALA A 147 -8.05 6.66 14.26
C ALA A 147 -8.60 7.99 14.82
N ALA A 148 -8.70 9.04 13.99
CA ALA A 148 -9.23 10.35 14.38
C ALA A 148 -10.77 10.46 14.30
N GLY A 149 -11.47 9.39 13.90
CA GLY A 149 -12.93 9.34 13.86
C GLY A 149 -13.57 10.50 13.09
N ALA A 150 -14.44 11.25 13.75
CA ALA A 150 -15.15 12.37 13.15
C ALA A 150 -14.24 13.54 12.71
N ALA A 151 -13.02 13.65 13.26
CA ALA A 151 -12.08 14.72 12.90
C ALA A 151 -11.37 14.47 11.57
N ALA A 152 -11.11 13.20 11.23
CA ALA A 152 -10.57 12.79 9.93
C ALA A 152 -11.37 11.57 9.40
N PRO A 153 -12.64 11.75 9.02
CA PRO A 153 -13.47 10.64 8.57
C PRO A 153 -12.97 10.08 7.23
N GLN A 154 -13.40 8.88 6.90
CA GLN A 154 -13.34 8.42 5.52
C GLN A 154 -14.28 9.24 4.65
N ASN A 155 -13.83 9.48 3.43
CA ASN A 155 -14.59 10.19 2.41
C ASN A 155 -14.67 9.30 1.17
N SER A 156 -15.89 9.05 0.71
CA SER A 156 -16.17 8.40 -0.57
C SER A 156 -16.61 9.45 -1.58
N TYR A 157 -16.09 9.35 -2.81
CA TYR A 157 -16.39 10.28 -3.89
C TYR A 157 -17.11 9.55 -5.03
N PRO A 158 -18.22 10.08 -5.56
CA PRO A 158 -18.89 9.51 -6.72
C PRO A 158 -18.10 9.84 -7.99
N ILE A 159 -17.98 8.86 -8.89
CA ILE A 159 -17.28 8.98 -10.18
C ILE A 159 -18.28 8.79 -11.35
N ALA A 160 -19.17 9.77 -11.53
CA ALA A 160 -20.30 9.63 -12.45
C ALA A 160 -19.89 9.51 -13.93
N ASP A 161 -18.83 10.21 -14.33
CA ASP A 161 -18.38 10.34 -15.72
C ASP A 161 -17.00 9.68 -15.95
N ALA A 162 -16.75 8.56 -15.28
CA ALA A 162 -15.46 7.88 -15.35
C ALA A 162 -15.13 7.39 -16.77
N THR A 163 -13.94 7.74 -17.24
CA THR A 163 -13.39 7.24 -18.51
C THR A 163 -13.15 5.74 -18.38
N THR A 164 -13.93 4.94 -19.11
CA THR A 164 -13.81 3.47 -19.05
C THR A 164 -12.67 2.98 -19.94
N VAL A 165 -11.81 2.12 -19.40
CA VAL A 165 -10.67 1.52 -20.07
C VAL A 165 -10.75 0.01 -19.90
N ASP A 166 -11.08 -0.70 -20.98
CA ASP A 166 -11.13 -2.16 -20.98
C ASP A 166 -9.80 -2.74 -21.49
N LEU A 167 -9.11 -3.47 -20.62
CA LEU A 167 -7.81 -4.09 -20.90
C LEU A 167 -7.93 -5.43 -21.62
N GLY A 168 -9.09 -6.08 -21.58
CA GLY A 168 -9.26 -7.45 -22.07
C GLY A 168 -8.34 -8.44 -21.33
N PRO A 169 -7.98 -9.59 -21.96
CA PRO A 169 -7.08 -10.55 -21.34
C PRO A 169 -5.61 -10.11 -21.45
N HIS A 170 -4.84 -10.30 -20.37
CA HIS A 170 -3.40 -10.05 -20.33
C HIS A 170 -2.61 -11.09 -21.13
N ARG A 171 -1.52 -10.67 -21.77
CA ARG A 171 -0.60 -11.55 -22.51
C ARG A 171 0.73 -11.67 -21.77
N PHE A 172 0.83 -12.64 -20.88
CA PHE A 172 2.07 -12.95 -20.17
C PHE A 172 3.21 -13.33 -21.12
N GLY A 173 4.44 -12.96 -20.76
CA GLY A 173 5.66 -13.16 -21.52
C GLY A 173 5.95 -12.06 -22.55
N ALA A 174 5.01 -11.14 -22.81
CA ALA A 174 5.16 -10.04 -23.77
C ALA A 174 5.65 -8.75 -23.10
N THR A 175 6.73 -8.84 -22.32
CA THR A 175 7.27 -7.69 -21.57
C THR A 175 8.12 -6.76 -22.42
N ARG A 176 8.08 -5.47 -22.09
CA ARG A 176 8.94 -4.44 -22.68
C ARG A 176 10.30 -4.44 -21.96
N ALA A 177 11.39 -4.44 -22.71
CA ALA A 177 12.72 -4.22 -22.17
C ALA A 177 12.87 -2.77 -21.66
N PRO A 178 13.64 -2.53 -20.59
CA PRO A 178 13.89 -1.17 -20.11
C PRO A 178 14.70 -0.37 -21.13
N ASP A 179 14.48 0.95 -21.17
CA ASP A 179 15.26 1.84 -22.03
C ASP A 179 16.68 2.06 -21.46
N ALA A 180 16.83 1.95 -20.13
CA ALA A 180 18.12 1.93 -19.46
C ALA A 180 18.07 1.16 -18.13
N ARG A 181 19.17 0.48 -17.79
CA ARG A 181 19.44 0.03 -16.42
C ARG A 181 20.33 1.05 -15.74
N VAL A 182 19.75 1.87 -14.85
CA VAL A 182 20.45 3.00 -14.22
C VAL A 182 21.21 2.62 -12.96
N VAL A 183 20.82 1.51 -12.32
CA VAL A 183 21.54 0.90 -11.20
C VAL A 183 21.67 -0.59 -11.41
N ARG A 184 22.84 -1.14 -11.08
CA ARG A 184 23.07 -2.57 -10.86
C ARG A 184 24.01 -2.71 -9.66
N ALA A 185 23.57 -3.43 -8.64
CA ALA A 185 24.35 -3.72 -7.45
C ALA A 185 24.33 -5.23 -7.21
N ALA A 186 25.51 -5.86 -7.19
CA ALA A 186 25.63 -7.27 -6.84
C ALA A 186 25.26 -7.48 -5.37
N TRP A 187 24.88 -8.70 -5.00
CA TRP A 187 24.68 -9.06 -3.59
C TRP A 187 26.01 -9.00 -2.82
N GLY A 188 26.02 -8.34 -1.66
CA GLY A 188 27.21 -8.16 -0.83
C GLY A 188 27.11 -6.98 0.14
N ALA A 189 28.27 -6.48 0.58
CA ALA A 189 28.39 -5.42 1.59
C ALA A 189 29.32 -4.27 1.16
N GLY A 190 30.02 -4.41 0.03
CA GLY A 190 30.84 -3.36 -0.56
C GLY A 190 30.04 -2.12 -0.93
N ALA A 191 30.71 -1.00 -1.17
CA ALA A 191 30.06 0.31 -1.39
C ALA A 191 29.13 0.37 -2.63
N ALA A 192 29.27 -0.57 -3.55
CA ALA A 192 28.46 -0.71 -4.77
C ALA A 192 27.57 -1.96 -4.77
N GLU A 193 27.53 -2.70 -3.66
CA GLU A 193 26.78 -3.93 -3.49
C GLU A 193 25.53 -3.68 -2.64
N ALA A 194 24.60 -4.63 -2.61
CA ALA A 194 23.38 -4.57 -1.82
C ALA A 194 23.28 -5.78 -0.90
N GLY A 195 22.76 -5.60 0.31
CA GLY A 195 22.60 -6.68 1.27
C GLY A 195 21.59 -7.72 0.78
N LEU A 196 21.80 -8.96 1.20
CA LEU A 196 20.88 -10.08 0.96
C LEU A 196 20.85 -10.97 2.20
N SER A 197 19.65 -11.35 2.62
CA SER A 197 19.43 -12.36 3.65
C SER A 197 18.47 -13.44 3.14
N GLY A 198 18.43 -14.58 3.83
CA GLY A 198 17.67 -15.77 3.42
C GLY A 198 18.50 -16.76 2.59
N GLY A 199 18.40 -18.05 2.92
CA GLY A 199 19.11 -19.13 2.24
C GLY A 199 18.31 -19.77 1.09
N PRO A 200 18.88 -20.77 0.41
CA PRO A 200 18.12 -21.59 -0.54
C PRO A 200 16.94 -22.28 0.15
N GLY A 201 15.71 -21.91 -0.21
CA GLY A 201 14.48 -22.44 0.37
C GLY A 201 13.78 -21.52 1.36
N ASP A 202 14.45 -20.44 1.81
CA ASP A 202 13.84 -19.38 2.62
C ASP A 202 13.38 -18.21 1.75
N ALA A 203 12.52 -17.36 2.32
CA ALA A 203 12.23 -16.05 1.74
C ALA A 203 13.53 -15.23 1.70
N ARG A 204 13.88 -14.74 0.52
CA ARG A 204 15.05 -13.90 0.33
C ARG A 204 14.64 -12.46 0.54
N VAL A 205 15.37 -11.74 1.37
CA VAL A 205 15.09 -10.33 1.65
C VAL A 205 16.29 -9.52 1.18
N GLY A 206 16.04 -8.52 0.35
CA GLY A 206 17.04 -7.55 -0.11
C GLY A 206 16.56 -6.13 0.17
N PRO A 207 17.17 -5.10 -0.45
CA PRO A 207 16.72 -3.71 -0.38
C PRO A 207 15.23 -3.58 -0.66
N ALA A 208 14.48 -3.05 0.30
CA ALA A 208 13.03 -3.07 0.22
C ALA A 208 12.46 -1.88 -0.55
N SER A 209 13.18 -0.75 -0.60
CA SER A 209 12.70 0.49 -1.19
C SER A 209 13.80 1.34 -1.85
N PHE A 210 13.39 2.19 -2.78
CA PHE A 210 14.25 3.14 -3.49
C PHE A 210 13.50 4.43 -3.81
N ASP A 211 14.25 5.48 -4.13
CA ASP A 211 13.69 6.71 -4.69
C ASP A 211 14.60 7.29 -5.78
N VAL A 212 14.03 8.16 -6.62
CA VAL A 212 14.76 8.80 -7.72
C VAL A 212 14.54 10.29 -7.69
N ALA A 213 15.63 11.05 -7.59
CA ALA A 213 15.59 12.50 -7.62
C ALA A 213 15.41 13.05 -9.05
N PRO A 214 14.95 14.30 -9.23
CA PRO A 214 14.82 14.92 -10.56
C PRO A 214 16.11 14.98 -11.38
N ASP A 215 17.28 14.97 -10.74
CA ASP A 215 18.59 14.93 -11.41
C ASP A 215 19.02 13.52 -11.84
N GLY A 216 18.16 12.51 -11.64
CA GLY A 216 18.41 11.11 -11.95
C GLY A 216 19.21 10.36 -10.90
N THR A 217 19.52 10.98 -9.74
CA THR A 217 20.14 10.28 -8.62
C THR A 217 19.19 9.22 -8.07
N VAL A 218 19.63 7.97 -8.05
CA VAL A 218 18.88 6.85 -7.46
C VAL A 218 19.37 6.62 -6.03
N THR A 219 18.47 6.64 -5.05
CA THR A 219 18.77 6.30 -3.66
C THR A 219 18.11 4.97 -3.32
N LEU A 220 18.88 4.00 -2.87
CA LEU A 220 18.40 2.69 -2.43
C LEU A 220 18.52 2.59 -0.91
N LEU A 221 17.47 2.11 -0.25
CA LEU A 221 17.52 1.73 1.15
C LEU A 221 18.08 0.31 1.26
N ASP A 222 19.25 0.15 1.88
CA ASP A 222 19.95 -1.14 2.03
C ASP A 222 19.99 -1.47 3.54
N GLU A 223 18.82 -1.86 4.06
CA GLU A 223 18.55 -2.06 5.49
C GLU A 223 19.47 -3.11 6.10
N LEU A 224 19.77 -4.17 5.34
CA LEU A 224 20.63 -5.26 5.76
C LEU A 224 22.08 -4.82 6.01
N ASN A 225 22.55 -3.82 5.27
CA ASN A 225 23.84 -3.19 5.51
C ASN A 225 23.72 -1.87 6.30
N ARG A 226 22.52 -1.54 6.82
CA ARG A 226 22.21 -0.36 7.65
C ARG A 226 22.70 0.95 7.02
N ARG A 227 22.35 1.14 5.75
CA ARG A 227 22.80 2.28 4.95
C ARG A 227 21.80 2.65 3.88
N ILE A 228 22.00 3.81 3.29
CA ILE A 228 21.51 4.11 1.95
C ILE A 228 22.67 4.10 0.98
N VAL A 229 22.40 3.72 -0.26
CA VAL A 229 23.36 3.81 -1.36
C VAL A 229 22.78 4.73 -2.43
N ARG A 230 23.53 5.75 -2.82
CA ARG A 230 23.15 6.73 -3.85
C ARG A 230 23.98 6.51 -5.10
N TRP A 231 23.34 6.39 -6.25
CA TRP A 231 24.00 6.39 -7.56
C TRP A 231 23.75 7.70 -8.25
N ARG A 232 24.83 8.47 -8.47
CA ARG A 232 24.80 9.68 -9.29
C ARG A 232 25.65 9.44 -10.52
N HIS A 233 25.03 9.46 -11.70
CA HIS A 233 25.69 9.11 -12.96
C HIS A 233 26.43 7.77 -12.89
N GLY A 234 25.83 6.77 -12.23
CA GLY A 234 26.41 5.43 -12.05
C GLY A 234 27.50 5.32 -10.99
N VAL A 235 27.90 6.40 -10.33
CA VAL A 235 28.88 6.39 -9.24
C VAL A 235 28.16 6.17 -7.90
N PRO A 236 28.39 5.05 -7.20
CA PRO A 236 27.78 4.78 -5.91
C PRO A 236 28.49 5.55 -4.77
N SER A 237 27.70 6.05 -3.83
CA SER A 237 28.16 6.53 -2.53
C SER A 237 27.24 6.00 -1.43
N ALA A 238 27.82 5.39 -0.40
CA ALA A 238 27.09 4.85 0.73
C ALA A 238 27.11 5.82 1.92
N LEU A 239 25.99 5.96 2.61
CA LEU A 239 25.86 6.72 3.86
C LEU A 239 25.21 5.82 4.91
N PRO A 240 25.77 5.72 6.13
CA PRO A 240 25.14 4.98 7.21
C PRO A 240 23.73 5.50 7.49
N LEU A 241 22.80 4.59 7.77
CA LEU A 241 21.44 4.93 8.15
C LEU A 241 21.00 3.99 9.27
N ASP A 242 20.66 4.56 10.42
CA ASP A 242 20.21 3.78 11.57
C ASP A 242 18.72 3.43 11.45
N VAL A 243 18.44 2.40 10.66
CA VAL A 243 17.13 1.76 10.53
C VAL A 243 17.20 0.33 11.05
N ALA A 244 16.10 -0.12 11.65
CA ALA A 244 16.07 -1.36 12.41
C ALA A 244 15.45 -2.50 11.60
N THR A 245 14.33 -2.31 10.89
CA THR A 245 13.69 -3.47 10.25
C THR A 245 14.21 -3.76 8.86
N ALA A 246 13.83 -4.92 8.33
CA ALA A 246 14.28 -5.42 7.03
C ALA A 246 13.30 -5.06 5.90
N ILE A 247 12.15 -4.48 6.20
CA ILE A 247 11.12 -4.11 5.21
C ILE A 247 10.58 -2.73 5.56
N ASP A 248 11.26 -1.71 5.07
CA ASP A 248 10.91 -0.31 5.23
C ASP A 248 10.58 0.32 3.88
N ASP A 249 9.74 1.36 3.86
CA ASP A 249 9.59 2.21 2.67
C ASP A 249 10.30 3.55 2.89
N MET A 250 10.85 4.08 1.81
CA MET A 250 11.66 5.29 1.81
C MET A 250 11.16 6.25 0.75
N ALA A 251 11.21 7.54 1.09
CA ALA A 251 11.10 8.63 0.14
C ALA A 251 12.15 9.71 0.44
N VAL A 252 12.62 10.40 -0.59
CA VAL A 252 13.64 11.44 -0.50
C VAL A 252 13.02 12.77 -0.90
N GLY A 253 13.08 13.74 0.02
CA GLY A 253 12.61 15.10 -0.21
C GLY A 253 13.47 15.88 -1.22
N PRO A 254 12.95 16.98 -1.79
CA PRO A 254 13.69 17.82 -2.74
C PRO A 254 14.92 18.51 -2.12
N ASP A 255 14.95 18.66 -0.78
CA ASP A 255 16.08 19.15 0.01
C ASP A 255 17.11 18.05 0.35
N GLY A 256 16.88 16.82 -0.10
CA GLY A 256 17.68 15.64 0.20
C GLY A 256 17.38 14.99 1.55
N SER A 257 16.41 15.50 2.32
CA SER A 257 15.93 14.84 3.53
C SER A 257 15.42 13.44 3.19
N ILE A 258 15.71 12.47 4.06
CA ILE A 258 15.31 11.07 3.86
C ILE A 258 14.20 10.75 4.85
N TYR A 259 13.10 10.23 4.36
CA TYR A 259 11.98 9.76 5.17
C TYR A 259 11.95 8.24 5.10
N VAL A 260 11.81 7.59 6.25
CA VAL A 260 11.68 6.13 6.34
C VAL A 260 10.48 5.80 7.19
N ALA A 261 9.55 5.03 6.65
CA ALA A 261 8.49 4.40 7.41
C ALA A 261 9.02 3.05 7.89
N ASP A 262 9.40 2.98 9.17
CA ASP A 262 9.91 1.77 9.78
C ASP A 262 8.76 0.87 10.24
N GLY A 263 8.83 -0.41 9.88
CA GLY A 263 7.99 -1.45 10.46
C GLY A 263 8.21 -1.56 11.98
N THR A 264 7.32 -2.25 12.69
CA THR A 264 7.58 -2.59 14.11
C THR A 264 8.18 -3.97 14.24
N ARG A 265 9.24 -4.08 15.05
CA ARG A 265 9.78 -5.39 15.47
C ARG A 265 8.97 -6.04 16.59
N GLN A 266 8.19 -5.24 17.33
CA GLN A 266 7.50 -5.66 18.53
C GLN A 266 5.99 -5.60 18.33
N ALA A 267 5.34 -6.75 18.53
CA ALA A 267 3.89 -6.85 18.55
C ALA A 267 3.28 -5.80 19.48
N GLY A 268 2.23 -5.13 19.03
CA GLY A 268 1.51 -4.12 19.81
C GLY A 268 2.03 -2.69 19.68
N THR A 269 3.23 -2.45 19.13
CA THR A 269 3.73 -1.09 18.86
C THR A 269 3.26 -0.56 17.50
N THR A 270 3.13 0.76 17.36
CA THR A 270 2.83 1.39 16.06
C THR A 270 4.12 1.74 15.32
N PRO A 271 4.13 1.62 13.98
CA PRO A 271 5.27 1.93 13.13
C PRO A 271 5.73 3.38 13.31
N MET A 272 6.97 3.65 12.92
CA MET A 272 7.57 4.97 13.07
C MET A 272 7.83 5.61 11.72
N LEU A 273 7.48 6.89 11.59
CA LEU A 273 8.04 7.74 10.55
C LEU A 273 9.31 8.40 11.09
N ARG A 274 10.45 8.06 10.49
CA ARG A 274 11.75 8.67 10.78
C ARG A 274 12.12 9.65 9.69
N THR A 275 12.74 10.76 10.08
CA THR A 275 13.29 11.77 9.18
C THR A 275 14.77 11.89 9.46
N PHE A 276 15.57 11.78 8.41
CA PHE A 276 17.01 11.95 8.45
C PHE A 276 17.40 13.14 7.57
N ALA A 277 18.44 13.85 7.98
CA ALA A 277 19.09 14.86 7.15
C ALA A 277 19.79 14.20 5.94
N PRO A 278 20.19 14.97 4.91
CA PRO A 278 20.84 14.42 3.72
C PRO A 278 22.13 13.65 3.98
N ASP A 279 22.77 13.86 5.14
CA ASP A 279 23.97 13.20 5.62
C ASP A 279 23.70 11.89 6.39
N GLY A 280 22.43 11.50 6.55
CA GLY A 280 22.00 10.30 7.28
C GLY A 280 21.77 10.50 8.77
N ARG A 281 21.96 11.72 9.31
CA ARG A 281 21.70 12.00 10.73
C ARG A 281 20.20 12.04 11.02
N LEU A 282 19.74 11.30 12.02
CA LEU A 282 18.34 11.34 12.48
C LEU A 282 17.97 12.75 12.97
N VAL A 283 16.89 13.30 12.42
CA VAL A 283 16.31 14.61 12.75
C VAL A 283 15.10 14.45 13.65
N SER A 284 14.21 13.51 13.33
CA SER A 284 13.02 13.23 14.12
C SER A 284 12.53 11.80 13.91
N ALA A 285 11.83 11.28 14.91
CA ALA A 285 11.10 10.02 14.83
C ALA A 285 9.75 10.19 15.51
N GLN A 286 8.68 9.74 14.88
CA GLN A 286 7.33 9.83 15.41
C GLN A 286 6.56 8.55 15.15
N HIS A 287 5.69 8.17 16.08
CA HIS A 287 4.78 7.05 15.87
C HIS A 287 3.69 7.45 14.86
N LEU A 288 3.38 6.52 13.97
CA LEU A 288 2.20 6.60 13.13
C LEU A 288 0.95 6.29 13.98
N PRO A 289 -0.17 6.99 13.72
CA PRO A 289 -1.45 6.73 14.37
C PRO A 289 -1.95 5.28 14.24
N GLU A 290 -1.80 4.67 13.06
CA GLU A 290 -2.24 3.30 12.82
C GLU A 290 -1.11 2.27 12.94
N ARG A 291 -1.50 1.01 13.08
CA ARG A 291 -0.59 -0.10 13.39
C ARG A 291 0.23 -0.58 12.20
N THR A 292 -0.17 -0.24 10.99
CA THR A 292 0.50 -0.64 9.76
C THR A 292 0.47 0.49 8.75
N TRP A 293 1.40 0.46 7.81
CA TRP A 293 1.46 1.36 6.66
C TRP A 293 1.63 0.53 5.40
N THR A 294 1.27 1.10 4.25
CA THR A 294 1.39 0.46 2.94
C THR A 294 2.33 1.21 2.01
N GLN A 295 2.45 2.53 2.15
CA GLN A 295 3.27 3.33 1.24
C GLN A 295 3.73 4.65 1.89
N LEU A 296 4.95 5.08 1.60
CA LEU A 296 5.49 6.41 1.93
C LEU A 296 5.78 7.20 0.65
N ARG A 297 5.35 8.47 0.62
CA ARG A 297 5.63 9.41 -0.49
C ARG A 297 5.96 10.80 0.05
N VAL A 298 6.53 11.64 -0.81
CA VAL A 298 6.68 13.08 -0.53
C VAL A 298 5.52 13.82 -1.21
N GLY A 299 4.67 14.45 -0.40
CA GLY A 299 3.65 15.39 -0.84
C GLY A 299 4.15 16.84 -0.83
N PRO A 300 3.27 17.81 -1.16
CA PRO A 300 3.63 19.23 -1.19
C PRO A 300 4.13 19.78 0.16
N ASP A 301 3.60 19.25 1.27
CA ASP A 301 3.92 19.69 2.63
C ASP A 301 4.93 18.78 3.36
N GLY A 302 5.58 17.86 2.63
CA GLY A 302 6.53 16.89 3.18
C GLY A 302 6.03 15.44 3.13
N PRO A 303 6.52 14.54 3.99
CA PRO A 303 6.21 13.12 3.89
C PRO A 303 4.74 12.84 4.20
N VAL A 304 4.16 11.94 3.42
CA VAL A 304 2.80 11.41 3.61
C VAL A 304 2.86 9.90 3.58
N VAL A 305 2.24 9.27 4.57
CA VAL A 305 2.18 7.81 4.72
C VAL A 305 0.76 7.35 4.47
N GLN A 306 0.60 6.36 3.60
CA GLN A 306 -0.65 5.62 3.48
C GLN A 306 -0.71 4.60 4.62
N GLU A 307 -1.66 4.81 5.53
CA GLU A 307 -1.86 3.96 6.69
C GLU A 307 -2.85 2.85 6.39
N HIS A 308 -2.67 1.71 7.05
CA HIS A 308 -3.57 0.57 6.99
C HIS A 308 -4.04 0.23 8.41
N PRO A 309 -5.34 -0.03 8.61
CA PRO A 309 -6.37 -0.39 7.63
C PRO A 309 -7.13 0.78 6.97
N SER A 310 -6.91 2.04 7.36
CA SER A 310 -7.79 3.10 6.88
C SER A 310 -7.56 3.47 5.41
N GLU A 311 -6.42 3.13 4.82
CA GLU A 311 -6.03 3.63 3.50
C GLU A 311 -5.99 5.18 3.44
N GLN A 312 -5.93 5.84 4.61
CA GLN A 312 -5.77 7.28 4.67
C GLN A 312 -4.31 7.68 4.46
N TRP A 313 -4.13 8.76 3.72
CA TRP A 313 -2.86 9.43 3.59
C TRP A 313 -2.68 10.40 4.75
N MET A 314 -1.82 10.05 5.69
CA MET A 314 -1.49 10.82 6.87
C MET A 314 -0.26 11.70 6.61
N PRO A 315 -0.37 13.03 6.79
CA PRO A 315 0.82 13.87 6.83
C PRO A 315 1.56 13.68 8.16
N ARG A 316 2.76 14.25 8.24
CA ARG A 316 3.55 14.26 9.47
C ARG A 316 2.80 14.83 10.71
N ALA A 317 1.85 15.74 10.51
CA ALA A 317 1.20 16.53 11.57
C ALA A 317 0.24 15.77 12.50
N GLY A 318 -0.01 14.47 12.25
CA GLY A 318 -0.78 13.59 13.14
C GLY A 318 -2.13 13.16 12.56
N ALA A 319 -2.88 12.37 13.34
CA ALA A 319 -4.06 11.63 12.85
C ALA A 319 -5.23 12.49 12.37
N SER A 320 -5.36 13.73 12.88
CA SER A 320 -6.50 14.61 12.54
C SER A 320 -6.48 15.11 11.10
N ASP A 321 -5.35 14.96 10.41
CA ASP A 321 -5.13 15.49 9.07
C ASP A 321 -5.18 14.39 8.00
N GLY A 322 -5.61 13.19 8.41
CA GLY A 322 -5.82 12.04 7.52
C GLY A 322 -6.83 12.34 6.42
N ARG A 323 -6.53 11.88 5.21
CA ARG A 323 -7.35 12.15 4.03
C ARG A 323 -7.40 10.97 3.09
N ALA A 324 -8.56 10.81 2.45
CA ALA A 324 -8.69 9.94 1.29
C ALA A 324 -7.86 10.51 0.13
N GLY A 325 -7.00 9.68 -0.44
CA GLY A 325 -6.15 10.02 -1.58
C GLY A 325 -4.84 10.74 -1.24
N ARG A 326 -3.84 10.46 -2.06
CA ARG A 326 -2.49 11.03 -1.94
C ARG A 326 -2.52 12.49 -2.40
N PRO A 327 -2.01 13.44 -1.61
CA PRO A 327 -1.89 14.82 -2.04
C PRO A 327 -0.85 14.97 -3.16
N LEU A 328 -1.16 15.79 -4.15
CA LEU A 328 -0.29 16.12 -5.27
C LEU A 328 0.23 17.56 -5.14
N ALA A 329 1.29 17.89 -5.90
CA ALA A 329 1.94 19.21 -5.84
C ALA A 329 1.04 20.37 -6.27
N ASP A 330 -0.01 20.11 -7.04
CA ASP A 330 -0.98 21.11 -7.51
C ASP A 330 -2.16 21.33 -6.53
N GLY A 331 -2.09 20.73 -5.33
CA GLY A 331 -3.14 20.80 -4.31
C GLY A 331 -4.33 19.85 -4.54
N SER A 332 -4.34 19.12 -5.66
CA SER A 332 -5.30 18.04 -5.87
C SER A 332 -4.92 16.78 -5.11
N ARG A 333 -5.82 15.79 -5.09
CA ARG A 333 -5.58 14.48 -4.49
C ARG A 333 -5.83 13.39 -5.52
N LEU A 334 -5.01 12.35 -5.51
CA LEU A 334 -5.23 11.15 -6.31
C LEU A 334 -5.74 10.01 -5.44
N ILE A 335 -6.92 9.51 -5.75
CA ILE A 335 -7.56 8.40 -5.05
C ILE A 335 -7.52 7.18 -5.95
N VAL A 336 -7.09 6.05 -5.38
CA VAL A 336 -7.06 4.75 -6.06
C VAL A 336 -7.91 3.80 -5.24
N LEU A 337 -8.79 3.07 -5.91
CA LEU A 337 -9.59 2.01 -5.32
C LEU A 337 -9.53 0.79 -6.23
N ARG A 338 -9.12 -0.35 -5.68
CA ARG A 338 -9.32 -1.65 -6.33
C ARG A 338 -10.67 -2.19 -5.91
N THR A 339 -11.48 -2.61 -6.88
CA THR A 339 -12.82 -3.17 -6.64
C THR A 339 -12.85 -4.59 -7.19
N GLY A 340 -13.03 -5.57 -6.31
CA GLY A 340 -12.91 -6.98 -6.69
C GLY A 340 -11.51 -7.32 -7.19
N ASP A 341 -11.45 -8.25 -8.14
CA ASP A 341 -10.21 -8.70 -8.77
C ASP A 341 -10.07 -8.24 -10.23
N ASP A 342 -11.05 -7.55 -10.80
CA ASP A 342 -11.06 -7.19 -12.23
C ASP A 342 -11.12 -5.69 -12.49
N GLU A 343 -11.23 -4.85 -11.45
CA GLU A 343 -11.46 -3.42 -11.60
C GLU A 343 -10.54 -2.55 -10.71
N VAL A 344 -9.99 -1.50 -11.31
CA VAL A 344 -9.33 -0.40 -10.62
C VAL A 344 -10.01 0.91 -11.00
N ARG A 345 -10.44 1.66 -9.98
CA ARG A 345 -10.98 3.01 -10.10
C ARG A 345 -9.92 4.00 -9.64
N VAL A 346 -9.71 5.05 -10.41
CA VAL A 346 -8.82 6.14 -10.04
C VAL A 346 -9.56 7.46 -10.23
N ALA A 347 -9.42 8.39 -9.30
CA ALA A 347 -9.97 9.73 -9.44
C ALA A 347 -9.00 10.79 -8.95
N ARG A 348 -8.92 11.89 -9.69
CA ARG A 348 -8.29 13.13 -9.25
C ARG A 348 -9.36 14.03 -8.67
N VAL A 349 -9.19 14.40 -7.41
CA VAL A 349 -10.11 15.22 -6.64
C VAL A 349 -9.52 16.61 -6.41
N VAL A 350 -10.23 17.64 -6.82
CA VAL A 350 -9.86 19.06 -6.68
C VAL A 350 -10.92 19.75 -5.82
N ASN A 351 -10.51 20.43 -4.75
CA ASN A 351 -11.44 21.14 -3.85
C ASN A 351 -12.60 20.25 -3.34
N GLY A 352 -12.33 18.97 -3.08
CA GLY A 352 -13.32 18.02 -2.58
C GLY A 352 -14.29 17.48 -3.63
N ARG A 353 -14.07 17.76 -4.92
CA ARG A 353 -14.89 17.23 -6.02
C ARG A 353 -14.05 16.46 -7.02
N GLU A 354 -14.65 15.43 -7.61
CA GLU A 354 -14.06 14.73 -8.73
C GLU A 354 -13.85 15.68 -9.91
N HIS A 355 -12.69 15.58 -10.56
CA HIS A 355 -12.31 16.40 -11.70
C HIS A 355 -11.94 15.55 -12.92
N ASP A 356 -11.21 14.46 -12.68
CA ASP A 356 -10.94 13.43 -13.68
C ASP A 356 -11.10 12.06 -13.00
N SER A 357 -11.70 11.09 -13.70
CA SER A 357 -11.80 9.71 -13.18
C SER A 357 -11.69 8.67 -14.28
N TRP A 358 -11.16 7.51 -13.90
CA TRP A 358 -10.91 6.37 -14.76
C TRP A 358 -11.45 5.11 -14.11
N ARG A 359 -12.10 4.27 -14.92
CA ARG A 359 -12.54 2.93 -14.55
C ARG A 359 -11.83 1.93 -15.44
N VAL A 360 -10.79 1.31 -14.90
CA VAL A 360 -9.97 0.32 -15.60
C VAL A 360 -10.49 -1.07 -15.29
N ARG A 361 -10.84 -1.84 -16.32
CA ARG A 361 -11.37 -3.20 -16.20
C ARG A 361 -10.50 -4.20 -16.95
N SER A 362 -10.43 -5.43 -16.48
CA SER A 362 -9.58 -6.46 -17.07
C SER A 362 -10.25 -7.84 -17.03
N ASP A 363 -10.05 -8.64 -18.08
CA ASP A 363 -10.46 -10.06 -18.06
C ASP A 363 -9.45 -10.93 -17.29
N THR A 364 -8.28 -10.37 -16.98
CA THR A 364 -7.25 -10.99 -16.13
C THR A 364 -7.25 -10.35 -14.75
N PRO A 365 -7.18 -11.14 -13.65
CA PRO A 365 -7.12 -10.60 -12.32
C PRO A 365 -6.05 -9.52 -12.13
N LEU A 366 -6.48 -8.37 -11.61
CA LEU A 366 -5.69 -7.22 -11.20
C LEU A 366 -5.41 -7.32 -9.69
N GLY A 367 -4.13 -7.37 -9.36
CA GLY A 367 -3.63 -7.37 -7.99
C GLY A 367 -3.41 -5.94 -7.47
N GLU A 368 -2.35 -5.79 -6.69
CA GLU A 368 -1.93 -4.51 -6.12
C GLU A 368 -1.63 -3.43 -7.18
N VAL A 369 -2.01 -2.18 -6.86
CA VAL A 369 -1.62 -0.99 -7.61
C VAL A 369 -0.32 -0.45 -7.03
N GLN A 370 0.79 -0.70 -7.71
CA GLN A 370 2.12 -0.29 -7.27
C GLN A 370 2.35 1.21 -7.36
N LEU A 371 1.72 1.86 -8.34
CA LEU A 371 1.87 3.28 -8.59
C LEU A 371 0.61 3.83 -9.27
N ALA A 372 0.14 4.97 -8.79
CA ALA A 372 -0.73 5.86 -9.54
C ALA A 372 -0.17 7.28 -9.36
N ASP A 373 0.19 7.95 -10.45
CA ASP A 373 0.77 9.28 -10.38
C ASP A 373 0.45 10.12 -11.63
N MET A 374 0.51 11.44 -11.49
CA MET A 374 0.21 12.37 -12.58
C MET A 374 1.50 12.84 -13.24
N THR A 375 1.52 12.84 -14.58
CA THR A 375 2.54 13.50 -15.39
C THR A 375 1.84 14.49 -16.33
N GLY A 376 1.88 15.77 -15.96
CA GLY A 376 1.04 16.79 -16.60
C GLY A 376 -0.46 16.48 -16.41
N ASN A 377 -1.18 16.30 -17.52
CA ASN A 377 -2.60 15.96 -17.54
C ASN A 377 -2.88 14.45 -17.71
N ARG A 378 -1.85 13.60 -17.61
CA ARG A 378 -1.96 12.16 -17.79
C ARG A 378 -1.74 11.42 -16.47
N LEU A 379 -2.50 10.36 -16.28
CA LEU A 379 -2.32 9.40 -15.19
C LEU A 379 -1.38 8.28 -15.67
N VAL A 380 -0.34 7.99 -14.91
CA VAL A 380 0.45 6.76 -15.01
C VAL A 380 -0.02 5.81 -13.93
N LEU A 381 -0.54 4.66 -14.34
CA LEU A 381 -1.02 3.60 -13.45
C LEU A 381 -0.19 2.33 -13.68
N VAL A 382 0.35 1.77 -12.61
CA VAL A 382 1.07 0.49 -12.63
C VAL A 382 0.34 -0.49 -11.73
N VAL A 383 -0.22 -1.54 -12.33
CA VAL A 383 -1.04 -2.54 -11.64
C VAL A 383 -0.50 -3.94 -11.92
N LYS A 384 -0.54 -4.81 -10.92
CA LYS A 384 -0.14 -6.21 -11.10
C LYS A 384 -1.22 -6.97 -11.88
N ALA A 385 -0.86 -7.63 -12.96
CA ALA A 385 -1.70 -8.64 -13.62
C ALA A 385 -1.17 -10.03 -13.22
N TYR A 386 -2.06 -10.94 -12.79
CA TYR A 386 -1.60 -12.24 -12.31
C TYR A 386 -2.55 -13.39 -12.64
N VAL A 387 -1.96 -14.59 -12.67
CA VAL A 387 -2.60 -15.89 -12.60
C VAL A 387 -1.82 -16.75 -11.60
N GLU A 388 -2.26 -17.97 -11.32
CA GLU A 388 -1.60 -18.85 -10.33
C GLU A 388 -0.10 -19.11 -10.61
N THR A 389 0.31 -19.06 -11.89
CA THR A 389 1.65 -19.46 -12.31
C THR A 389 2.52 -18.31 -12.80
N ASN A 390 1.95 -17.12 -13.02
CA ASN A 390 2.64 -15.99 -13.63
C ASN A 390 2.12 -14.67 -13.08
N ASP A 391 3.02 -13.70 -12.98
CA ASP A 391 2.69 -12.32 -12.67
C ASP A 391 3.59 -11.32 -13.41
N GLU A 392 2.99 -10.23 -13.85
CA GLU A 392 3.66 -9.10 -14.50
C GLU A 392 3.03 -7.80 -13.99
N PHE A 393 3.71 -6.68 -14.22
CA PHE A 393 3.09 -5.37 -14.01
C PHE A 393 2.66 -4.79 -15.35
N GLU A 394 1.43 -4.32 -15.40
CA GLU A 394 0.88 -3.58 -16.51
C GLU A 394 1.02 -2.08 -16.26
N VAL A 395 1.72 -1.41 -17.17
CA VAL A 395 1.92 0.04 -17.14
C VAL A 395 0.95 0.70 -18.12
N LEU A 396 0.12 1.58 -17.59
CA LEU A 396 -0.89 2.33 -18.32
C LEU A 396 -0.58 3.81 -18.25
N VAL A 397 -0.62 4.49 -19.39
CA VAL A 397 -0.68 5.96 -19.47
C VAL A 397 -2.07 6.31 -19.96
N LEU A 398 -2.82 7.01 -19.13
CA LEU A 398 -4.21 7.37 -19.36
C LEU A 398 -4.35 8.89 -19.47
N ASP A 399 -5.24 9.34 -20.33
CA ASP A 399 -5.75 10.72 -20.35
C ASP A 399 -7.28 10.71 -20.29
N ARG A 400 -7.92 11.88 -20.48
CA ARG A 400 -9.38 12.00 -20.47
C ARG A 400 -10.07 11.25 -21.62
N GLY A 401 -9.35 10.93 -22.69
CA GLY A 401 -9.84 10.14 -23.81
C GLY A 401 -9.68 8.63 -23.61
N GLY A 402 -8.96 8.21 -22.56
CA GLY A 402 -8.75 6.80 -22.21
C GLY A 402 -7.29 6.39 -22.30
N LEU A 403 -7.04 5.22 -22.88
CA LEU A 403 -5.73 4.60 -22.92
C LEU A 403 -4.83 5.22 -24.00
N VAL A 404 -3.76 5.90 -23.56
CA VAL A 404 -2.74 6.49 -24.45
C VAL A 404 -1.62 5.50 -24.75
N ARG A 405 -1.16 4.78 -23.73
CA ARG A 405 -0.07 3.80 -23.85
C ARG A 405 -0.27 2.66 -22.86
N ARG A 406 0.10 1.45 -23.30
CA ARG A 406 0.10 0.22 -22.51
C ARG A 406 1.34 -0.59 -22.81
N PHE A 407 1.99 -1.13 -21.79
CA PHE A 407 2.99 -2.18 -21.92
C PHE A 407 3.15 -2.96 -20.61
N SER A 408 3.67 -4.17 -20.69
CA SER A 408 3.95 -5.01 -19.51
C SER A 408 5.43 -4.97 -19.17
N VAL A 409 5.76 -5.12 -17.89
CA VAL A 409 7.14 -5.30 -17.38
C VAL A 409 7.19 -6.52 -16.46
N PRO A 410 8.31 -7.25 -16.40
CA PRO A 410 8.41 -8.42 -15.52
C PRO A 410 8.29 -8.01 -14.06
N SER A 411 7.78 -8.91 -13.20
CA SER A 411 7.69 -8.64 -11.76
C SER A 411 9.06 -8.45 -11.12
N ALA A 412 10.08 -9.19 -11.60
CA ALA A 412 11.48 -9.13 -11.15
C ALA A 412 11.61 -9.21 -9.62
N ALA A 413 10.94 -10.19 -9.01
CA ALA A 413 10.79 -10.33 -7.56
C ALA A 413 11.59 -11.52 -6.98
N TRP A 414 12.90 -11.61 -7.26
CA TRP A 414 13.70 -12.73 -6.74
C TRP A 414 13.96 -12.62 -5.23
N ALA A 415 14.12 -11.39 -4.74
CA ALA A 415 14.08 -11.03 -3.33
C ALA A 415 12.82 -10.21 -3.03
N GLU A 416 12.33 -10.35 -1.81
CA GLU A 416 11.22 -9.59 -1.24
C GLU A 416 11.56 -8.10 -1.19
N THR A 417 10.54 -7.28 -1.41
CA THR A 417 10.62 -5.82 -1.40
C THR A 417 9.49 -5.28 -0.52
N ALA A 418 9.59 -4.04 -0.06
CA ALA A 418 8.47 -3.42 0.64
C ALA A 418 7.23 -3.38 -0.26
N PRO A 419 6.03 -3.53 0.32
CA PRO A 419 4.78 -3.36 -0.42
C PRO A 419 4.75 -2.00 -1.12
N LEU A 420 4.27 -1.99 -2.38
CA LEU A 420 4.04 -0.76 -3.16
C LEU A 420 5.25 0.18 -3.33
N ALA A 421 6.48 -0.30 -3.08
CA ALA A 421 7.71 0.47 -3.16
C ALA A 421 8.45 0.27 -4.49
N ARG A 422 7.98 -0.61 -5.38
CA ARG A 422 8.73 -1.05 -6.58
C ARG A 422 8.83 -0.02 -7.69
N PHE A 423 7.94 0.97 -7.73
CA PHE A 423 7.91 1.93 -8.82
C PHE A 423 8.01 3.37 -8.33
N ARG A 424 8.68 4.22 -9.12
CA ARG A 424 8.77 5.68 -8.94
C ARG A 424 8.59 6.36 -10.27
N LEU A 425 7.86 7.49 -10.31
CA LEU A 425 7.71 8.31 -11.50
C LEU A 425 8.48 9.62 -11.31
N VAL A 426 9.37 9.94 -12.25
CA VAL A 426 10.08 11.22 -12.28
C VAL A 426 9.95 11.82 -13.67
N GLY A 427 9.22 12.93 -13.76
CA GLY A 427 8.89 13.55 -15.05
C GLY A 427 8.11 12.59 -15.95
N THR A 428 8.73 12.18 -17.06
CA THR A 428 8.15 11.25 -18.04
C THR A 428 8.81 9.87 -18.03
N SER A 429 9.58 9.56 -16.99
CA SER A 429 10.28 8.28 -16.86
C SER A 429 9.79 7.52 -15.64
N LEU A 430 9.38 6.28 -15.87
CA LEU A 430 9.01 5.31 -14.84
C LEU A 430 10.25 4.50 -14.47
N TYR A 431 10.51 4.37 -13.18
CA TYR A 431 11.61 3.57 -12.65
C TYR A 431 11.04 2.36 -11.91
N GLN A 432 11.70 1.21 -12.07
CA GLN A 432 11.33 -0.05 -11.42
C GLN A 432 12.53 -0.58 -10.63
N LEU A 433 12.32 -0.86 -9.35
CA LEU A 433 13.19 -1.69 -8.54
C LEU A 433 12.91 -3.18 -8.84
N GLY A 434 13.95 -3.90 -9.21
CA GLY A 434 13.90 -5.34 -9.48
C GLY A 434 15.08 -6.07 -8.88
N SER A 435 14.95 -7.39 -8.73
CA SER A 435 16.00 -8.26 -8.22
C SER A 435 16.04 -9.58 -8.98
N ASP A 436 17.24 -10.14 -9.09
CA ASP A 436 17.51 -11.47 -9.62
C ASP A 436 18.60 -12.19 -8.78
N SER A 437 19.01 -13.38 -9.20
CA SER A 437 20.02 -14.15 -8.46
C SER A 437 21.40 -13.50 -8.41
N THR A 438 21.66 -12.47 -9.23
CA THR A 438 22.96 -11.79 -9.32
C THR A 438 22.99 -10.48 -8.53
N GLY A 439 21.83 -9.87 -8.26
CA GLY A 439 21.78 -8.60 -7.54
C GLY A 439 20.42 -7.91 -7.60
N VAL A 440 20.45 -6.65 -7.18
CA VAL A 440 19.36 -5.68 -7.32
C VAL A 440 19.68 -4.72 -8.47
N PHE A 441 18.65 -4.23 -9.13
CA PHE A 441 18.78 -3.25 -10.20
C PHE A 441 17.62 -2.25 -10.19
N VAL A 442 17.86 -1.09 -10.79
CA VAL A 442 16.82 -0.10 -11.10
C VAL A 442 16.79 0.12 -12.60
N ASP A 443 15.65 -0.21 -13.19
CA ASP A 443 15.38 -0.08 -14.62
C ASP A 443 14.53 1.17 -14.88
N ARG A 444 14.82 1.87 -15.97
CA ARG A 444 14.11 3.08 -16.43
C ARG A 444 13.33 2.78 -17.71
N TYR A 445 12.08 3.21 -17.73
CA TYR A 445 11.17 3.16 -18.86
C TYR A 445 10.71 4.59 -19.21
N ASP A 446 11.09 5.05 -20.38
CA ASP A 446 10.67 6.32 -20.93
C ASP A 446 9.24 6.17 -21.48
N LEU A 447 8.33 6.97 -20.94
CA LEU A 447 6.91 6.96 -21.30
C LEU A 447 6.62 7.84 -22.52
N GLY A 448 7.63 8.58 -23.00
CA GLY A 448 7.54 9.54 -24.09
C GLY A 448 6.96 10.87 -23.67
N GLY A 449 7.50 11.97 -24.19
CA GLY A 449 6.91 13.30 -24.08
C GLY A 449 5.88 13.50 -25.18
N VAL A 450 4.70 14.01 -24.83
CA VAL A 450 3.87 14.72 -25.79
C VAL A 450 3.89 16.16 -25.32
N SER A 451 4.71 16.95 -26.00
CA SER A 451 4.71 18.42 -25.93
C SER A 451 3.33 18.98 -26.23
#